data_AF-A0A8C1HAY2-F1
#
_entry.id   AF-A0A8C1HAY2-F1
#
_cell.length_a   1.000
_cell.length_b   1.000
_cell.length_c   1.000
_cell.angle_alpha   90.00
_cell.angle_beta   90.00
_cell.angle_gamma   90.00
#
_symmetry.space_group_name_H-M   'P 1'
#
loop_
_entity.id
_entity.type
_entity.pdbx_description
1 polymer ?
#
loop_
_entity_poly.entity_id
_entity_poly.type
_entity_poly.pdbx_seq_one_letter_code
_entity_poly.pdbx_strand_id
1 'polypeptide(L)'
;FQDPMYNVVGPAEPLFTFPGEDVILPCSIKPNTSAVNMRVEWFRLDLQDSTVYLYENGENKIMTQDQYFRGRTALFQEELQNGNASLKLSSVQVSDEGVYKCFIDVDVGEKKENLAVSEIFSLIYSAFEIRRGLRLLCECEGWNPKPELQWLDSKGENLASDTEETHKDAKGYKVKRRITVHDSETKYQCRVKLRHHMVQTDIIVSSKYELGFSFSNFQVAVATFVYIRRGDVHFSLIHIDAK
;
A
#
# COMPACT_ATOMS: atom_id res chain seq x y z
N PHE A 1 5.28 5.59 -45.80
CA PHE A 1 5.65 4.74 -44.65
C PHE A 1 5.10 5.40 -43.42
N GLN A 2 4.17 4.75 -42.73
CA GLN A 2 3.59 5.25 -41.49
C GLN A 2 4.47 4.73 -40.36
N ASP A 3 5.10 5.64 -39.62
CA ASP A 3 5.96 5.31 -38.48
C ASP A 3 5.18 4.44 -37.48
N PRO A 4 5.69 3.29 -36.99
CA PRO A 4 4.99 2.54 -35.95
C PRO A 4 4.71 3.44 -34.75
N MET A 5 3.43 3.65 -34.48
CA MET A 5 2.99 4.43 -33.32
C MET A 5 3.17 3.59 -32.06
N TYR A 6 4.26 3.83 -31.34
CA TYR A 6 4.47 3.30 -30.00
C TYR A 6 3.67 4.12 -28.99
N ASN A 7 3.12 3.45 -27.99
CA ASN A 7 2.46 4.08 -26.85
C ASN A 7 2.94 3.41 -25.57
N VAL A 8 3.11 4.21 -24.51
CA VAL A 8 3.36 3.68 -23.17
C VAL A 8 2.03 3.59 -22.44
N VAL A 9 1.75 2.41 -21.88
CA VAL A 9 0.46 2.08 -21.26
C VAL A 9 0.68 1.79 -19.79
N GLY A 10 -0.13 2.43 -18.94
CA GLY A 10 -0.15 2.25 -17.50
C GLY A 10 -1.36 1.44 -17.02
N PRO A 11 -1.65 1.48 -15.71
CA PRO A 11 -2.86 0.87 -15.18
C PRO A 11 -4.10 1.63 -15.64
N ALA A 12 -5.22 0.91 -15.83
CA ALA A 12 -6.50 1.52 -16.20
C ALA A 12 -7.26 2.12 -15.01
N GLU A 13 -6.95 1.67 -13.80
CA GLU A 13 -7.55 2.14 -12.55
C GLU A 13 -6.42 2.45 -11.54
N PRO A 14 -6.66 3.28 -10.52
CA PRO A 14 -5.67 3.51 -9.49
C PRO A 14 -5.28 2.22 -8.76
N LEU A 15 -4.08 2.25 -8.19
CA LEU A 15 -3.50 1.15 -7.45
C LEU A 15 -3.72 1.37 -5.96
N PHE A 16 -3.95 0.27 -5.26
CA PHE A 16 -4.30 0.29 -3.86
C PHE A 16 -3.51 -0.77 -3.11
N THR A 17 -2.97 -0.40 -1.97
CA THR A 17 -2.17 -1.32 -1.18
C THR A 17 -2.20 -0.94 0.30
N PHE A 18 -1.82 -1.89 1.16
CA PHE A 18 -1.67 -1.63 2.58
C PHE A 18 -0.25 -1.13 2.86
N PRO A 19 -0.06 -0.18 3.78
CA PRO A 19 1.27 0.22 4.19
C PRO A 19 2.06 -1.01 4.62
N GLY A 20 3.25 -1.11 4.03
CA GLY A 20 4.18 -2.19 4.21
C GLY A 20 4.12 -3.31 3.21
N GLU A 21 3.06 -3.40 2.42
CA GLU A 21 3.07 -4.31 1.29
C GLU A 21 3.95 -3.75 0.17
N ASP A 22 4.25 -4.60 -0.81
CA ASP A 22 4.87 -4.15 -2.07
C ASP A 22 3.76 -3.81 -3.07
N VAL A 23 4.02 -2.87 -3.97
CA VAL A 23 3.10 -2.52 -5.07
C VAL A 23 3.87 -2.51 -6.38
N ILE A 24 3.20 -2.94 -7.45
CA ILE A 24 3.74 -2.91 -8.81
C ILE A 24 3.00 -1.81 -9.56
N LEU A 25 3.76 -0.82 -10.05
CA LEU A 25 3.31 0.27 -10.89
C LEU A 25 3.45 -0.14 -12.36
N PRO A 26 2.35 -0.44 -13.07
CA PRO A 26 2.43 -0.95 -14.44
C PRO A 26 2.92 0.11 -15.42
N CYS A 27 3.85 -0.27 -16.29
CA CYS A 27 4.26 0.53 -17.43
C CYS A 27 4.75 -0.39 -18.55
N SER A 28 4.19 -0.29 -19.74
CA SER A 28 4.58 -1.15 -20.87
C SER A 28 4.43 -0.46 -22.21
N ILE A 29 5.34 -0.77 -23.14
CA ILE A 29 5.31 -0.29 -24.52
C ILE A 29 4.32 -1.14 -25.33
N LYS A 30 3.46 -0.49 -26.10
CA LYS A 30 2.54 -1.10 -27.06
C LYS A 30 2.75 -0.54 -28.47
N PRO A 31 2.91 -1.39 -29.50
CA PRO A 31 3.06 -2.86 -29.43
C PRO A 31 4.34 -3.27 -28.68
N ASN A 32 4.38 -4.50 -28.17
CA ASN A 32 5.50 -5.00 -27.35
C ASN A 32 6.82 -4.82 -28.10
N THR A 33 7.71 -4.02 -27.52
CA THR A 33 9.00 -3.63 -28.11
C THR A 33 10.03 -3.67 -26.99
N SER A 34 11.21 -4.20 -27.25
CA SER A 34 12.26 -4.31 -26.22
C SER A 34 12.66 -2.94 -25.69
N ALA A 35 12.61 -2.78 -24.37
CA ALA A 35 13.03 -1.60 -23.62
C ALA A 35 14.44 -1.74 -23.03
N VAL A 36 15.16 -2.85 -23.29
CA VAL A 36 16.48 -3.15 -22.69
C VAL A 36 17.51 -2.04 -22.96
N ASN A 37 17.48 -1.46 -24.15
CA ASN A 37 18.40 -0.39 -24.54
C ASN A 37 17.76 1.01 -24.48
N MET A 38 16.57 1.13 -23.89
CA MET A 38 15.86 2.40 -23.75
C MET A 38 16.10 2.99 -22.36
N ARG A 39 16.00 4.31 -22.26
CA ARG A 39 15.97 4.99 -20.97
C ARG A 39 14.56 4.85 -20.37
N VAL A 40 14.47 4.42 -19.12
CA VAL A 40 13.20 4.33 -18.37
C VAL A 40 13.31 5.18 -17.12
N GLU A 41 12.35 6.08 -16.96
CA GLU A 41 12.26 7.00 -15.82
C GLU A 41 10.93 6.86 -15.12
N TRP A 42 10.98 6.80 -13.79
CA TRP A 42 9.82 6.95 -12.93
C TRP A 42 9.99 8.17 -12.04
N PHE A 43 8.95 8.98 -11.93
CA PHE A 43 8.94 10.19 -11.11
C PHE A 43 7.60 10.42 -10.42
N ARG A 44 7.63 11.21 -9.33
CA ARG A 44 6.45 11.66 -8.58
C ARG A 44 6.00 13.03 -9.08
N LEU A 45 4.87 13.09 -9.76
CA LEU A 45 4.30 14.34 -10.29
C LEU A 45 3.91 15.32 -9.18
N ASP A 46 3.41 14.80 -8.07
CA ASP A 46 2.96 15.59 -6.92
C ASP A 46 4.11 16.11 -6.04
N LEU A 47 5.34 15.64 -6.27
CA LEU A 47 6.56 16.04 -5.55
C LEU A 47 7.58 16.71 -6.49
N GLN A 48 7.13 17.66 -7.32
CA GLN A 48 7.98 18.42 -8.24
C GLN A 48 8.84 17.53 -9.15
N ASP A 49 8.25 16.45 -9.66
CA ASP A 49 8.91 15.47 -10.53
C ASP A 49 10.13 14.78 -9.87
N SER A 50 10.09 14.53 -8.55
CA SER A 50 11.14 13.79 -7.84
C SER A 50 11.40 12.41 -8.48
N THR A 51 12.66 12.13 -8.80
CA THR A 51 13.09 10.89 -9.48
C THR A 51 12.98 9.68 -8.55
N VAL A 52 12.01 8.82 -8.82
CA VAL A 52 11.75 7.57 -8.10
C VAL A 52 12.70 6.46 -8.54
N TYR A 53 12.93 6.35 -9.85
CA TYR A 53 13.78 5.32 -10.45
C TYR A 53 14.32 5.80 -11.81
N LEU A 54 15.58 5.48 -12.09
CA LEU A 54 16.19 5.71 -13.40
C LEU A 54 16.95 4.47 -13.87
N TYR A 55 16.55 3.93 -15.02
CA TYR A 55 17.29 2.94 -15.78
C TYR A 55 17.81 3.55 -17.06
N GLU A 56 19.12 3.43 -17.28
CA GLU A 56 19.77 3.97 -18.46
C GLU A 56 21.06 3.19 -18.73
N ASN A 57 21.41 2.98 -20.00
CA ASN A 57 22.64 2.29 -20.39
C ASN A 57 22.78 0.89 -19.76
N GLY A 58 21.67 0.15 -19.65
CA GLY A 58 21.66 -1.22 -19.12
C GLY A 58 21.62 -1.32 -17.59
N GLU A 59 21.59 -0.21 -16.86
CA GLU A 59 21.81 -0.20 -15.41
C GLU A 59 20.86 0.72 -14.65
N ASN A 60 20.64 0.41 -13.36
CA ASN A 60 19.98 1.29 -12.41
C ASN A 60 20.92 2.42 -11.94
N LYS A 61 20.53 3.68 -12.17
CA LYS A 61 21.29 4.87 -11.77
C LYS A 61 20.90 5.39 -10.38
N ILE A 62 21.15 4.56 -9.36
CA ILE A 62 20.77 4.79 -7.95
C ILE A 62 21.14 6.19 -7.43
N MET A 63 22.30 6.73 -7.81
CA MET A 63 22.80 8.02 -7.32
C MET A 63 21.98 9.23 -7.80
N THR A 64 21.22 9.08 -8.88
CA THR A 64 20.34 10.13 -9.42
C THR A 64 18.94 10.12 -8.79
N GLN A 65 18.57 9.00 -8.17
CA GLN A 65 17.26 8.85 -7.51
C GLN A 65 17.21 9.66 -6.22
N ASP A 66 16.01 10.12 -5.88
CA ASP A 66 15.71 10.66 -4.56
C ASP A 66 16.06 9.63 -3.48
N GLN A 67 16.72 10.07 -2.41
CA GLN A 67 17.17 9.19 -1.34
C GLN A 67 16.01 8.39 -0.71
N TYR A 68 14.80 8.96 -0.70
CA TYR A 68 13.62 8.36 -0.10
C TYR A 68 13.21 7.04 -0.80
N PHE A 69 13.48 6.91 -2.10
CA PHE A 69 13.12 5.72 -2.89
C PHE A 69 14.28 4.73 -3.07
N ARG A 70 15.53 5.13 -2.76
CA ARG A 70 16.71 4.25 -2.91
C ARG A 70 16.56 2.96 -2.11
N GLY A 71 16.80 1.83 -2.78
CA GLY A 71 16.69 0.49 -2.17
C GLY A 71 15.26 -0.01 -1.96
N ARG A 72 14.24 0.79 -2.29
CA ARG A 72 12.83 0.39 -2.24
C ARG A 72 12.26 0.11 -3.62
N THR A 73 12.93 0.55 -4.68
CA THR A 73 12.45 0.51 -6.07
C THR A 73 13.28 -0.41 -6.96
N ALA A 74 12.62 -1.17 -7.84
CA ALA A 74 13.27 -2.04 -8.81
C ALA A 74 12.40 -2.26 -10.05
N LEU A 75 13.02 -2.34 -11.23
CA LEU A 75 12.38 -2.89 -12.44
C LEU A 75 12.56 -4.41 -12.49
N PHE A 76 11.65 -5.07 -13.21
CA PHE A 76 11.79 -6.46 -13.65
C PHE A 76 12.67 -6.47 -14.90
N GLN A 77 13.99 -6.53 -14.74
CA GLN A 77 14.93 -6.37 -15.86
C GLN A 77 14.74 -7.43 -16.93
N GLU A 78 14.40 -8.64 -16.51
CA GLU A 78 14.03 -9.78 -17.33
C GLU A 78 12.67 -9.64 -18.04
N GLU A 79 11.96 -8.54 -17.89
CA GLU A 79 10.73 -8.25 -18.64
C GLU A 79 10.90 -7.06 -19.60
N LEU A 80 12.05 -6.38 -19.55
CA LEU A 80 12.36 -5.28 -20.46
C LEU A 80 12.39 -5.73 -21.91
N GLN A 81 12.84 -6.95 -22.22
CA GLN A 81 12.82 -7.45 -23.61
C GLN A 81 11.40 -7.62 -24.17
N ASN A 82 10.39 -7.72 -23.29
CA ASN A 82 8.98 -7.76 -23.64
C ASN A 82 8.34 -6.35 -23.67
N GLY A 83 9.12 -5.31 -23.39
CA GLY A 83 8.67 -3.92 -23.30
C GLY A 83 7.97 -3.57 -22.00
N ASN A 84 8.11 -4.40 -20.96
CA ASN A 84 7.52 -4.16 -19.66
C ASN A 84 8.54 -3.50 -18.73
N ALA A 85 8.28 -2.24 -18.41
CA ALA A 85 9.09 -1.38 -17.56
C ALA A 85 8.37 -1.06 -16.24
N SER A 86 7.54 -2.00 -15.76
CA SER A 86 6.80 -1.83 -14.51
C SER A 86 7.76 -1.74 -13.31
N LEU A 87 7.42 -0.85 -12.38
CA LEU A 87 8.24 -0.59 -11.20
C LEU A 87 7.64 -1.29 -9.97
N LYS A 88 8.45 -2.11 -9.31
CA LYS A 88 8.14 -2.55 -7.95
C LYS A 88 8.57 -1.48 -6.95
N LEU A 89 7.64 -1.00 -6.13
CA LEU A 89 7.92 -0.20 -4.93
C LEU A 89 7.66 -1.06 -3.69
N SER A 90 8.69 -1.21 -2.85
CA SER A 90 8.68 -2.15 -1.74
C SER A 90 8.42 -1.48 -0.40
N SER A 91 7.72 -2.19 0.49
CA SER A 91 7.40 -1.72 1.85
C SER A 91 6.76 -0.33 1.84
N VAL A 92 5.61 -0.22 1.18
CA VAL A 92 4.89 1.05 0.97
C VAL A 92 4.59 1.77 2.29
N GLN A 93 4.63 3.08 2.28
CA GLN A 93 4.33 3.97 3.40
C GLN A 93 3.14 4.85 2.99
N VAL A 94 2.43 5.42 3.97
CA VAL A 94 1.31 6.33 3.67
C VAL A 94 1.78 7.54 2.85
N SER A 95 3.02 8.00 3.04
CA SER A 95 3.62 9.08 2.24
C SER A 95 3.97 8.68 0.80
N ASP A 96 3.93 7.39 0.46
CA ASP A 96 4.05 6.97 -0.94
C ASP A 96 2.73 7.17 -1.73
N GLU A 97 1.63 7.55 -1.08
CA GLU A 97 0.44 7.99 -1.81
C GLU A 97 0.78 9.16 -2.72
N GLY A 98 0.29 9.11 -3.96
CA GLY A 98 0.56 10.15 -4.94
C GLY A 98 0.49 9.65 -6.38
N VAL A 99 0.94 10.52 -7.28
CA VAL A 99 0.83 10.32 -8.73
C VAL A 99 2.21 10.06 -9.30
N TYR A 100 2.41 8.85 -9.82
CA TYR A 100 3.65 8.37 -10.40
C TYR A 100 3.55 8.41 -11.92
N LYS A 101 4.59 8.90 -12.59
CA LYS A 101 4.69 8.89 -14.04
C LYS A 101 5.87 8.04 -14.48
N CYS A 102 5.60 7.15 -15.43
CA CYS A 102 6.59 6.41 -16.18
C CYS A 102 6.87 7.15 -17.49
N PHE A 103 8.13 7.29 -17.86
CA PHE A 103 8.57 7.79 -19.15
C PHE A 103 9.55 6.78 -19.75
N ILE A 104 9.35 6.44 -21.03
CA ILE A 104 10.28 5.58 -21.78
C ILE A 104 10.73 6.35 -23.00
N ASP A 105 12.04 6.52 -23.14
CA ASP A 105 12.64 7.18 -24.31
C ASP A 105 12.68 6.20 -25.49
N VAL A 106 11.61 6.21 -26.27
CA VAL A 106 11.49 5.43 -27.50
C VAL A 106 12.13 6.26 -28.61
N ASP A 107 13.37 5.92 -28.97
CA ASP A 107 14.26 6.64 -29.89
C ASP A 107 13.79 6.55 -31.36
N VAL A 108 12.55 6.99 -31.62
CA VAL A 108 11.88 6.90 -32.92
C VAL A 108 11.08 8.18 -33.13
N GLY A 109 11.60 9.09 -33.97
CA GLY A 109 10.85 10.10 -34.74
C GLY A 109 9.72 10.86 -34.02
N GLU A 110 9.96 12.15 -33.76
CA GLU A 110 9.08 13.08 -33.03
C GLU A 110 8.80 12.67 -31.57
N LYS A 111 9.22 13.56 -30.65
CA LYS A 111 8.97 13.47 -29.20
C LYS A 111 7.47 13.49 -28.90
N LYS A 112 6.76 12.38 -29.12
CA LYS A 112 5.50 12.13 -28.47
C LYS A 112 5.80 11.74 -27.04
N GLU A 113 5.07 12.32 -26.10
CA GLU A 113 5.17 12.00 -24.68
C GLU A 113 4.74 10.54 -24.46
N ASN A 114 5.71 9.64 -24.53
CA ASN A 114 5.56 8.21 -24.25
C ASN A 114 5.55 8.00 -22.74
N LEU A 115 4.39 8.27 -22.12
CA LEU A 115 4.23 8.22 -20.67
C LEU A 115 3.02 7.39 -20.23
N ALA A 116 3.12 6.84 -19.03
CA ALA A 116 2.01 6.26 -18.29
C ALA A 116 1.92 6.89 -16.90
N VAL A 117 0.70 7.04 -16.38
CA VAL A 117 0.46 7.60 -15.04
C VAL A 117 -0.19 6.53 -14.17
N SER A 118 0.28 6.40 -12.93
CA SER A 118 -0.27 5.51 -11.90
C SER A 118 -0.52 6.33 -10.64
N GLU A 119 -1.68 6.13 -10.02
CA GLU A 119 -2.00 6.73 -8.71
C GLU A 119 -1.98 5.64 -7.65
N ILE A 120 -1.35 5.90 -6.50
CA ILE A 120 -1.33 5.00 -5.35
C ILE A 120 -2.19 5.58 -4.24
N PHE A 121 -3.11 4.79 -3.70
CA PHE A 121 -3.77 5.07 -2.41
C PHE A 121 -3.46 3.99 -1.39
N SER A 122 -3.35 4.39 -0.12
CA SER A 122 -3.15 3.48 1.00
C SER A 122 -4.47 3.05 1.62
N LEU A 123 -4.43 1.85 2.18
CA LEU A 123 -5.47 1.29 3.02
C LEU A 123 -4.95 1.17 4.45
N ILE A 124 -5.60 1.81 5.40
CA ILE A 124 -5.14 1.84 6.79
C ILE A 124 -6.03 0.92 7.62
N TYR A 125 -5.41 0.12 8.49
CA TYR A 125 -6.14 -0.63 9.51
C TYR A 125 -5.55 -0.37 10.89
N SER A 126 -6.38 -0.59 11.92
CA SER A 126 -5.94 -0.57 13.30
C SER A 126 -6.76 -1.56 14.13
N ALA A 127 -6.12 -2.10 15.16
CA ALA A 127 -6.72 -2.99 16.13
C ALA A 127 -6.38 -2.48 17.53
N PHE A 128 -7.37 -2.32 18.39
CA PHE A 128 -7.18 -1.87 19.76
C PHE A 128 -8.11 -2.57 20.73
N GLU A 129 -7.56 -2.94 21.89
CA GLU A 129 -8.31 -3.60 22.94
C GLU A 129 -9.25 -2.62 23.65
N ILE A 130 -10.45 -3.08 23.96
CA ILE A 130 -11.45 -2.33 24.73
C ILE A 130 -11.97 -3.20 25.87
N ARG A 131 -12.66 -2.59 26.85
CA ARG A 131 -13.17 -3.30 28.06
C ARG A 131 -14.00 -4.56 27.78
N ARG A 132 -14.57 -4.71 26.58
CA ARG A 132 -15.37 -5.87 26.17
C ARG A 132 -14.99 -6.30 24.75
N GLY A 133 -13.76 -6.72 24.53
CA GLY A 133 -13.30 -7.30 23.26
C GLY A 133 -12.28 -6.45 22.51
N LEU A 134 -12.06 -6.79 21.26
CA LEU A 134 -11.12 -6.13 20.37
C LEU A 134 -11.89 -5.29 19.35
N ARG A 135 -11.51 -4.02 19.20
CA ARG A 135 -12.07 -3.15 18.17
C ARG A 135 -11.14 -3.06 16.98
N LEU A 136 -11.69 -3.33 15.81
CA LEU A 136 -11.00 -3.32 14.53
C LEU A 136 -11.56 -2.17 13.67
N LEU A 137 -10.67 -1.42 13.03
CA LEU A 137 -11.01 -0.34 12.09
C LEU A 137 -10.23 -0.53 10.79
N CYS A 138 -10.94 -0.46 9.68
CA CYS A 138 -10.34 -0.36 8.34
C CYS A 138 -10.84 0.93 7.68
N GLU A 139 -9.92 1.68 7.08
CA GLU A 139 -10.15 3.03 6.56
C GLU A 139 -9.46 3.24 5.20
N CYS A 140 -10.15 3.94 4.30
CA CYS A 140 -9.63 4.38 3.03
C CYS A 140 -10.04 5.84 2.76
N GLU A 141 -9.22 6.61 2.04
CA GLU A 141 -9.45 8.03 1.75
C GLU A 141 -9.08 8.38 0.30
N GLY A 142 -9.82 9.32 -0.31
CA GLY A 142 -9.53 9.82 -1.66
C GLY A 142 -10.05 8.95 -2.81
N TRP A 143 -10.90 7.95 -2.53
CA TRP A 143 -11.30 6.97 -3.54
C TRP A 143 -12.42 7.50 -4.44
N ASN A 144 -12.36 7.25 -5.74
CA ASN A 144 -13.46 7.52 -6.66
C ASN A 144 -13.49 6.48 -7.80
N PRO A 145 -14.51 5.61 -7.89
CA PRO A 145 -15.77 5.61 -7.12
C PRO A 145 -15.62 5.09 -5.68
N LYS A 146 -16.72 5.09 -4.91
CA LYS A 146 -16.75 4.59 -3.52
C LYS A 146 -16.36 3.09 -3.49
N PRO A 147 -15.38 2.68 -2.68
CA PRO A 147 -15.03 1.27 -2.49
C PRO A 147 -15.96 0.59 -1.47
N GLU A 148 -15.97 -0.75 -1.50
CA GLU A 148 -16.61 -1.59 -0.49
C GLU A 148 -15.56 -2.14 0.47
N LEU A 149 -15.73 -1.89 1.78
CA LEU A 149 -14.91 -2.45 2.85
C LEU A 149 -15.61 -3.64 3.49
N GLN A 150 -14.90 -4.75 3.67
CA GLN A 150 -15.39 -5.98 4.29
C GLN A 150 -14.41 -6.45 5.37
N TRP A 151 -14.94 -6.88 6.50
CA TRP A 151 -14.18 -7.56 7.53
C TRP A 151 -14.43 -9.06 7.43
N LEU A 152 -13.37 -9.85 7.52
CA LEU A 152 -13.44 -11.30 7.49
C LEU A 152 -12.72 -11.90 8.69
N ASP A 153 -13.20 -13.06 9.12
CA ASP A 153 -12.58 -13.88 10.16
C ASP A 153 -11.34 -14.64 9.64
N SER A 154 -10.75 -15.50 10.49
CA SER A 154 -9.59 -16.32 10.12
C SER A 154 -9.86 -17.33 8.99
N LYS A 155 -11.13 -17.68 8.75
CA LYS A 155 -11.58 -18.60 7.69
C LYS A 155 -11.97 -17.88 6.39
N GLY A 156 -12.02 -16.55 6.42
CA GLY A 156 -12.46 -15.73 5.29
C GLY A 156 -13.97 -15.58 5.18
N GLU A 157 -14.72 -15.83 6.26
CA GLU A 157 -16.16 -15.59 6.34
C GLU A 157 -16.43 -14.13 6.74
N ASN A 158 -17.50 -13.52 6.22
CA ASN A 158 -17.80 -12.12 6.48
C ASN A 158 -18.24 -11.91 7.93
N LEU A 159 -17.60 -10.97 8.62
CA LEU A 159 -17.99 -10.52 9.94
C LEU A 159 -19.07 -9.44 9.84
N ALA A 160 -20.11 -9.56 10.65
CA ALA A 160 -21.14 -8.53 10.80
C ALA A 160 -20.48 -7.24 11.31
N SER A 161 -20.80 -6.10 10.69
CA SER A 161 -20.19 -4.83 11.04
C SER A 161 -21.10 -3.97 11.89
N ASP A 162 -20.50 -3.39 12.94
CA ASP A 162 -21.18 -2.46 13.84
C ASP A 162 -21.61 -1.19 13.11
N THR A 163 -20.71 -0.61 12.30
CA THR A 163 -20.96 0.67 11.62
C THR A 163 -20.03 0.84 10.42
N GLU A 164 -20.61 1.31 9.31
CA GLU A 164 -19.88 1.91 8.18
C GLU A 164 -20.09 3.42 8.20
N GLU A 165 -18.99 4.17 8.20
CA GLU A 165 -19.01 5.61 8.07
C GLU A 165 -18.49 5.96 6.67
N THR A 166 -19.27 6.72 5.91
CA THR A 166 -18.87 7.21 4.59
C THR A 166 -18.98 8.72 4.56
N HIS A 167 -17.90 9.37 4.15
CA HIS A 167 -17.86 10.79 3.85
C HIS A 167 -17.39 10.99 2.41
N LYS A 168 -17.85 12.06 1.75
CA LYS A 168 -17.37 12.44 0.42
C LYS A 168 -16.99 13.91 0.44
N ASP A 169 -15.77 14.21 0.03
CA ASP A 169 -15.24 15.55 -0.12
C ASP A 169 -14.71 15.79 -1.54
N ALA A 170 -13.94 16.88 -1.73
CA ALA A 170 -13.32 17.21 -3.01
C ALA A 170 -12.23 16.23 -3.44
N LYS A 171 -11.60 15.51 -2.52
CA LYS A 171 -10.57 14.51 -2.79
C LYS A 171 -11.17 13.14 -3.13
N GLY A 172 -12.37 12.84 -2.65
CA GLY A 172 -13.10 11.63 -3.00
C GLY A 172 -13.92 11.06 -1.85
N TYR A 173 -14.13 9.74 -1.88
CA TYR A 173 -14.78 9.01 -0.79
C TYR A 173 -13.76 8.64 0.28
N LYS A 174 -14.16 8.89 1.52
CA LYS A 174 -13.53 8.40 2.74
C LYS A 174 -14.47 7.40 3.40
N VAL A 175 -14.06 6.14 3.46
CA VAL A 175 -14.88 5.04 4.00
C VAL A 175 -14.16 4.45 5.20
N LYS A 176 -14.88 4.26 6.29
CA LYS A 176 -14.40 3.60 7.50
C LYS A 176 -15.35 2.49 7.88
N ARG A 177 -14.82 1.34 8.26
CA ARG A 177 -15.63 0.21 8.73
C ARG A 177 -15.08 -0.32 10.04
N ARG A 178 -15.94 -0.32 11.06
CA ARG A 178 -15.61 -0.72 12.43
C ARG A 178 -16.38 -1.96 12.84
N ILE A 179 -15.69 -2.86 13.54
CA ILE A 179 -16.28 -4.03 14.20
C ILE A 179 -15.72 -4.22 15.59
N THR A 180 -16.52 -4.80 16.48
CA THR A 180 -16.09 -5.24 17.80
C THR A 180 -16.21 -6.76 17.85
N VAL A 181 -15.09 -7.44 18.02
CA VAL A 181 -15.03 -8.91 18.12
C VAL A 181 -14.75 -9.31 19.56
N HIS A 182 -15.43 -10.35 20.02
CA HIS A 182 -15.30 -10.87 21.38
C HIS A 182 -14.52 -12.19 21.44
N ASP A 183 -14.41 -12.88 20.31
CA ASP A 183 -13.68 -14.13 20.20
C ASP A 183 -12.19 -13.89 20.02
N SER A 184 -11.39 -14.70 20.71
CA SER A 184 -9.93 -14.64 20.66
C SER A 184 -9.38 -15.37 19.43
N GLU A 185 -9.78 -14.94 18.24
CA GLU A 185 -9.09 -15.36 17.02
C GLU A 185 -7.76 -14.61 16.87
N THR A 186 -6.76 -15.28 16.30
CA THR A 186 -5.42 -14.73 16.12
C THR A 186 -5.28 -13.92 14.84
N LYS A 187 -6.27 -13.98 13.94
CA LYS A 187 -6.20 -13.38 12.61
C LYS A 187 -7.56 -12.87 12.16
N TYR A 188 -7.55 -11.65 11.65
CA TYR A 188 -8.67 -11.03 10.95
C TYR A 188 -8.21 -10.52 9.60
N GLN A 189 -9.14 -10.23 8.69
CA GLN A 189 -8.79 -9.65 7.39
C GLN A 189 -9.64 -8.44 7.08
N CYS A 190 -9.03 -7.36 6.62
CA CYS A 190 -9.76 -6.31 5.91
C CYS A 190 -9.63 -6.55 4.42
N ARG A 191 -10.76 -6.62 3.73
CA ARG A 191 -10.86 -6.72 2.27
C ARG A 191 -11.50 -5.46 1.71
N VAL A 192 -10.89 -4.94 0.67
CA VAL A 192 -11.37 -3.78 -0.09
C VAL A 192 -11.66 -4.22 -1.51
N LYS A 193 -12.85 -3.87 -1.98
CA LYS A 193 -13.27 -4.13 -3.36
C LYS A 193 -13.59 -2.82 -4.05
N LEU A 194 -13.04 -2.64 -5.25
CA LEU A 194 -13.39 -1.56 -6.14
C LEU A 194 -13.62 -2.14 -7.53
N ARG A 195 -14.89 -2.18 -7.95
CA ARG A 195 -15.29 -2.77 -9.24
C ARG A 195 -14.78 -4.22 -9.36
N HIS A 196 -13.79 -4.47 -10.21
CA HIS A 196 -13.21 -5.79 -10.47
C HIS A 196 -11.89 -6.02 -9.71
N HIS A 197 -11.37 -5.00 -9.01
CA HIS A 197 -10.15 -5.09 -8.21
C HIS A 197 -10.48 -5.40 -6.76
N MET A 198 -9.67 -6.26 -6.14
CA MET A 198 -9.83 -6.66 -4.74
C MET A 198 -8.45 -6.80 -4.11
N VAL A 199 -8.28 -6.21 -2.94
CA VAL A 199 -7.08 -6.32 -2.11
C VAL A 199 -7.51 -6.67 -0.69
N GLN A 200 -6.75 -7.52 -0.02
CA GLN A 200 -6.99 -7.86 1.38
C GLN A 200 -5.67 -8.00 2.14
N THR A 201 -5.68 -7.76 3.44
CA THR A 201 -4.51 -7.95 4.31
C THR A 201 -4.87 -8.74 5.56
N ASP A 202 -3.90 -9.47 6.08
CA ASP A 202 -3.99 -10.22 7.33
C ASP A 202 -3.60 -9.33 8.51
N ILE A 203 -4.49 -9.27 9.50
CA ILE A 203 -4.31 -8.52 10.74
C ILE A 203 -4.15 -9.54 11.85
N ILE A 204 -2.90 -9.76 12.23
CA ILE A 204 -2.53 -10.74 13.24
C ILE A 204 -2.62 -10.11 14.62
N VAL A 205 -3.49 -10.66 15.46
CA VAL A 205 -3.71 -10.22 16.84
C VAL A 205 -2.96 -11.18 17.75
N SER A 206 -1.81 -10.74 18.25
CA SER A 206 -1.02 -11.51 19.21
C SER A 206 -1.52 -11.23 20.64
N SER A 207 -2.32 -12.12 21.21
CA SER A 207 -2.58 -12.13 22.65
C SER A 207 -1.31 -12.60 23.39
N LYS A 208 -0.57 -11.70 24.05
CA LYS A 208 0.47 -12.13 25.00
C LYS A 208 -0.18 -12.46 26.34
N TYR A 209 -0.58 -13.70 26.54
CA TYR A 209 -0.62 -14.28 27.88
C TYR A 209 0.68 -15.04 28.08
N GLU A 210 1.58 -14.50 28.88
CA GLU A 210 2.42 -15.28 29.78
C GLU A 210 3.16 -14.33 30.72
N LEU A 211 2.94 -14.52 32.03
CA LEU A 211 3.91 -14.46 33.14
C LEU A 211 3.11 -14.36 34.45
N GLY A 212 2.58 -15.49 34.90
CA GLY A 212 2.18 -15.64 36.30
C GLY A 212 3.42 -15.84 37.15
N PHE A 213 3.91 -14.80 37.83
CA PHE A 213 4.84 -14.97 38.94
C PHE A 213 4.07 -14.89 40.25
N SER A 214 3.96 -16.04 40.92
CA SER A 214 3.47 -16.13 42.30
C SER A 214 4.56 -15.65 43.25
N PHE A 215 4.43 -14.45 43.78
CA PHE A 215 5.00 -14.12 45.09
C PHE A 215 3.89 -14.13 46.12
N SER A 216 4.16 -14.77 47.25
CA SER A 216 3.28 -14.86 48.41
C SER A 216 2.54 -13.54 48.68
N ASN A 217 1.21 -13.61 48.59
CA ASN A 217 0.20 -12.66 49.08
C ASN A 217 -0.01 -11.30 48.39
N PHE A 218 0.55 -11.03 47.20
CA PHE A 218 0.10 -9.90 46.38
C PHE A 218 -0.12 -10.31 44.92
N GLN A 219 -1.32 -10.04 44.39
CA GLN A 219 -1.57 -10.07 42.95
C GLN A 219 -1.39 -8.66 42.38
N VAL A 220 -0.33 -8.46 41.61
CA VAL A 220 -0.18 -7.28 40.74
C VAL A 220 -0.34 -7.77 39.32
N ALA A 221 -1.38 -7.30 38.63
CA ALA A 221 -1.59 -7.54 37.22
C ALA A 221 -1.28 -6.25 36.45
N VAL A 222 -0.26 -6.28 35.61
CA VAL A 222 0.01 -5.25 34.61
C VAL A 222 -0.17 -5.90 33.25
N ALA A 223 -1.13 -5.41 32.46
CA ALA A 223 -1.37 -5.87 31.11
C ALA A 223 -1.48 -4.65 30.17
N THR A 224 -0.59 -4.59 29.19
CA THR A 224 -0.69 -3.70 28.02
C THR A 224 0.16 -4.29 26.92
N PHE A 225 -0.42 -4.88 25.86
CA PHE A 225 0.18 -4.98 24.51
C PHE A 225 -0.86 -5.40 23.45
N VAL A 226 -0.98 -4.65 22.34
CA VAL A 226 -1.40 -5.16 21.02
C VAL A 226 -0.35 -4.68 20.00
N TYR A 227 0.24 -5.60 19.25
CA TYR A 227 1.39 -5.34 18.37
C TYR A 227 0.94 -4.92 16.96
N ILE A 228 1.69 -3.99 16.35
CA ILE A 228 1.45 -3.35 15.04
C ILE A 228 2.57 -3.75 14.06
N ARG A 229 2.26 -3.92 12.76
CA ARG A 229 3.08 -3.48 11.60
C ARG A 229 2.31 -3.75 10.29
N ARG A 230 2.31 -2.86 9.27
CA ARG A 230 3.22 -1.77 8.90
C ARG A 230 2.44 -0.45 8.61
N GLY A 231 3.08 0.72 8.76
CA GLY A 231 2.54 2.06 8.46
C GLY A 231 2.25 2.99 9.66
N ASP A 232 3.23 3.18 10.56
CA ASP A 232 3.31 4.17 11.65
C ASP A 232 2.02 4.54 12.43
N VAL A 233 1.93 4.03 13.68
CA VAL A 233 1.04 4.57 14.72
C VAL A 233 1.80 4.64 16.05
N HIS A 234 1.76 5.83 16.69
CA HIS A 234 2.37 6.17 17.97
C HIS A 234 1.77 5.36 19.15
N PHE A 235 2.62 4.97 20.12
CA PHE A 235 2.20 4.36 21.39
C PHE A 235 2.08 5.43 22.49
N SER A 236 1.06 5.31 23.35
CA SER A 236 0.98 6.02 24.63
C SER A 236 1.28 5.05 25.78
N LEU A 237 2.32 5.33 26.58
CA LEU A 237 2.58 4.65 27.85
C LEU A 237 1.68 5.26 28.93
N ILE A 238 0.91 4.43 29.63
CA ILE A 238 0.26 4.83 30.89
C ILE A 238 1.21 4.46 32.03
N HIS A 239 1.74 5.47 32.73
CA HIS A 239 2.37 5.31 34.04
C HIS A 239 1.27 5.27 35.10
N ILE A 240 1.33 4.30 36.02
CA ILE A 240 0.56 4.35 37.26
C ILE A 240 1.54 4.14 38.41
N ASP A 241 1.78 5.19 39.18
CA ASP A 241 2.48 5.11 40.46
C ASP A 241 1.62 4.33 41.47
N ALA A 242 2.24 3.37 42.15
CA ALA A 242 1.64 2.70 43.30
C ALA A 242 1.93 3.49 44.58
N LYS A 243 0.92 3.67 45.44
CA LYS A 243 1.07 4.19 46.80
C LYS A 243 1.00 3.04 47.79
#